data_AF-W4V5X7-F1
#
_entry.id   AF-W4V5X7-F1
#
_cell.length_a   1.000
_cell.length_b   1.000
_cell.length_c   1.000
_cell.angle_alpha   90.00
_cell.angle_beta   90.00
_cell.angle_gamma   90.00
#
_symmetry.space_group_name_H-M   'P 1'
#
loop_
_entity.id
_entity.type
_entity.pdbx_description
1 polymer ?
#
loop_
_entity_poly.entity_id
_entity_poly.type
_entity_poly.pdbx_seq_one_letter_code
_entity_poly.pdbx_strand_id
1 'polypeptide(L)' 'MDLLEKRMQELGLNMEDYWWYLDLRRYGTTRHAGFGLGFERAIMYITGMTNIRDVIPFPRTVHSAEF' A
#
# COMPACT_ATOMS: atom_id res chain seq x y z
N MET A 1 -2.60 21.05 -5.04
CA MET A 1 -3.60 20.04 -5.45
C MET A 1 -3.37 19.64 -6.90
N ASP A 2 -3.09 20.61 -7.77
CA ASP A 2 -2.87 20.45 -9.21
C ASP A 2 -1.91 19.31 -9.62
N LEU A 3 -0.80 19.14 -8.91
CA LEU A 3 0.13 18.04 -9.23
C LEU A 3 -0.46 16.66 -8.94
N LEU A 4 -1.20 16.50 -7.84
CA LEU A 4 -1.81 15.23 -7.47
C LEU A 4 -2.91 14.86 -8.47
N GLU A 5 -3.80 15.82 -8.76
CA GLU A 5 -4.89 15.64 -9.73
C GLU A 5 -4.37 15.35 -11.14
N LYS A 6 -3.33 16.08 -11.58
CA LYS A 6 -2.67 15.82 -12.87
C LYS A 6 -2.10 14.41 -12.94
N ARG A 7 -1.41 13.94 -11.89
CA ARG A 7 -0.87 12.57 -11.84
C ARG A 7 -1.97 11.51 -11.86
N MET A 8 -3.10 11.77 -11.18
CA MET A 8 -4.24 10.86 -11.20
C MET A 8 -4.86 10.75 -12.60
N GLN A 9 -4.97 11.87 -13.33
CA GLN A 9 -5.41 11.87 -14.73
C GLN A 9 -4.43 11.12 -15.64
N GLU A 10 -3.12 11.36 -15.50
CA GLU A 10 -2.07 10.65 -16.26
C GLU A 10 -2.10 9.13 -16.05
N LEU A 11 -2.46 8.68 -14.85
CA LEU A 11 -2.58 7.27 -14.48
C LEU A 11 -3.97 6.67 -14.79
N GLY A 12 -4.90 7.46 -15.34
CA GLY A 12 -6.24 7.01 -15.70
C GLY A 12 -7.11 6.64 -14.49
N LEU A 13 -6.86 7.23 -13.32
CA LEU A 13 -7.64 6.98 -12.11
C LEU A 13 -8.98 7.74 -12.15
N ASN A 14 -10.08 7.09 -11.76
CA ASN A 14 -11.37 7.74 -11.63
C ASN A 14 -11.39 8.65 -10.39
N MET A 15 -11.47 9.97 -10.57
CA MET A 15 -11.43 10.92 -9.46
C MET A 15 -12.58 10.75 -8.46
N GLU A 16 -13.74 10.26 -8.90
CA GLU A 16 -14.87 10.05 -8.01
C GLU A 16 -14.53 9.04 -6.91
N ASP A 17 -13.71 8.02 -7.16
CA ASP A 17 -13.35 7.02 -6.13
C ASP A 17 -12.45 7.61 -5.03
N TYR A 18 -11.82 8.75 -5.30
CA TYR A 18 -10.83 9.41 -4.43
C TYR A 18 -11.29 10.76 -3.90
N TRP A 19 -12.56 11.13 -4.11
CA TRP A 19 -13.09 12.45 -3.70
C TRP A 19 -12.77 12.76 -2.22
N TRP A 20 -12.95 11.77 -1.35
CA TRP A 20 -12.72 11.87 0.08
C TRP A 20 -11.24 12.11 0.41
N TYR A 21 -10.32 11.50 -0.36
CA TYR A 21 -8.89 11.64 -0.17
C TYR A 21 -8.38 13.01 -0.62
N LEU A 22 -8.97 13.56 -1.68
CA LEU A 22 -8.67 14.91 -2.15
C LEU A 22 -9.16 15.96 -1.16
N ASP A 23 -10.33 15.76 -0.55
CA ASP A 23 -10.89 16.69 0.44
C ASP A 23 -10.00 16.82 1.69
N LEU A 24 -9.34 15.74 2.11
CA LEU A 24 -8.34 15.77 3.20
C LEU A 24 -7.19 16.76 2.95
N ARG A 25 -6.92 17.11 1.69
CA ARG A 25 -5.83 18.01 1.29
C ARG A 25 -6.31 19.41 0.91
N ARG A 26 -7.63 19.66 0.98
CA ARG A 26 -8.27 20.91 0.55
C ARG A 26 -7.81 22.15 1.31
N TYR A 27 -7.63 22.02 2.63
CA TYR A 27 -7.21 23.14 3.51
C TYR A 27 -5.69 23.21 3.72
N GLY A 28 -4.92 22.56 2.83
CA GLY A 28 -3.48 22.47 2.93
C GLY A 28 -3.01 21.16 3.56
N THR A 29 -1.77 20.81 3.24
CA THR A 29 -1.10 19.60 3.73
C THR A 29 0.34 19.95 4.04
N THR A 30 0.93 19.32 5.06
CA THR A 30 2.36 19.44 5.31
C THR A 30 3.14 18.66 4.27
N ARG A 31 4.41 19.02 4.04
CA ARG A 31 5.29 18.18 3.22
C ARG A 31 5.66 16.93 4.00
N HIS A 32 5.30 15.77 3.47
CA HIS A 32 5.50 14.47 4.08
C HIS A 32 6.07 13.48 3.08
N ALA A 33 6.77 12.49 3.61
CA ALA A 33 7.23 11.30 2.91
C ALA A 33 7.09 10.10 3.85
N GLY A 34 7.04 8.90 3.30
CA GLY A 34 6.94 7.66 4.06
C GLY A 34 7.35 6.48 3.20
N PHE A 35 7.58 5.34 3.85
CA PHE A 35 7.86 4.07 3.19
C PHE A 35 7.05 2.97 3.85
N GLY A 36 6.80 1.89 3.10
CA GLY A 36 6.18 0.67 3.60
C GLY A 36 7.20 -0.46 3.65
N LEU A 37 7.20 -1.22 4.74
CA LEU A 37 8.01 -2.43 4.89
C LEU A 37 7.08 -3.58 5.28
N GLY A 38 7.06 -4.64 4.47
CA GLY A 38 6.35 -5.87 4.81
C GLY A 38 7.11 -6.60 5.90
N PHE A 39 6.47 -6.82 7.06
CA PHE A 39 7.13 -7.39 8.23
C PHE A 39 7.67 -8.81 7.95
N GLU A 40 6.86 -9.65 7.32
CA GLU A 40 7.20 -11.00 6.93
C GLU A 40 8.36 -10.99 5.93
N ARG A 41 8.37 -10.06 4.97
CA ARG A 41 9.48 -9.90 4.03
C ARG A 41 10.76 -9.44 4.74
N ALA A 42 10.66 -8.56 5.73
CA ALA A 42 11.81 -8.17 6.54
C ALA A 42 12.40 -9.38 7.27
N ILE A 43 11.55 -10.25 7.84
CA ILE A 43 12.00 -11.50 8.47
C ILE A 43 12.69 -12.40 7.43
N MET A 44 12.10 -12.62 6.25
CA MET A 44 12.73 -13.41 5.19
C MET A 44 14.14 -12.90 4.84
N TYR A 45 14.31 -11.57 4.72
CA TYR A 45 15.61 -10.98 4.41
C TYR A 45 16.63 -11.18 5.53
N ILE A 46 16.20 -11.11 6.79
CA ILE A 46 17.08 -11.32 7.95
C ILE A 46 17.46 -12.79 8.11
N THR A 47 16.51 -13.71 7.89
CA THR A 47 16.72 -15.16 8.09
C THR A 47 17.29 -15.87 6.86
N GLY A 48 17.25 -15.24 5.69
CA GLY A 48 17.65 -15.86 4.41
C GLY A 48 16.64 -16.87 3.88
N MET A 49 15.43 -16.94 4.44
CA MET A 49 14.37 -17.83 3.95
C MET A 49 13.87 -17.39 2.57
N THR A 50 13.67 -18.36 1.68
CA THR A 50 13.30 -18.10 0.28
C THR A 50 11.79 -18.00 0.07
N ASN A 51 10.99 -18.61 0.95
CA ASN A 51 9.52 -18.60 0.87
C ASN A 51 8.89 -17.83 2.03
N ILE A 52 7.96 -16.93 1.70
CA ILE A 52 7.24 -16.12 2.69
C ILE A 52 6.34 -16.96 3.60
N ARG A 53 5.93 -18.14 3.16
CA ARG A 53 5.11 -19.05 3.97
C ARG A 53 5.88 -19.63 5.15
N ASP A 54 7.20 -19.73 5.06
CA ASP A 54 8.04 -20.32 6.09
C ASP A 54 8.26 -19.36 7.28
N VAL A 55 7.96 -18.07 7.08
CA VAL A 55 8.03 -17.04 8.12
C VAL A 55 6.65 -16.64 8.67
N ILE A 56 5.56 -17.27 8.20
CA ILE A 56 4.18 -16.99 8.64
C ILE A 56 3.56 -18.22 9.28
N PRO A 57 3.16 -18.18 10.57
CA PRO A 57 2.54 -19.33 11.24
C PRO A 57 1.24 -19.83 10.59
N PHE A 58 0.42 -18.91 10.06
CA PHE A 58 -0.85 -19.21 9.40
C PHE A 58 -0.92 -18.50 8.04
N PRO A 59 -0.26 -19.02 7.00
CA PRO A 59 -0.15 -18.33 5.71
C PRO A 59 -1.51 -18.28 5.01
N ARG A 60 -1.94 -17.07 4.59
CA ARG A 60 -3.12 -16.89 3.74
C ARG A 60 -2.70 -16.83 2.28
N THR A 61 -3.37 -17.61 1.44
CA THR A 61 -3.16 -17.62 -0.01
C THR A 61 -4.50 -17.60 -0.73
N VAL A 62 -4.49 -17.31 -2.04
CA VAL A 62 -5.70 -17.34 -2.85
C VAL A 62 -6.33 -18.74 -2.72
N HIS A 63 -7.62 -18.80 -2.41
CA HIS A 63 -8.37 -20.04 -2.11
C HIS A 63 -7.97 -20.79 -0.83
N SER A 64 -7.16 -20.22 0.05
CA SER A 64 -6.80 -20.81 1.35
C SER A 64 -7.41 -20.01 2.50
N ALA A 65 -8.59 -20.47 2.91
CA ALA A 65 -9.42 -19.91 3.96
C ALA A 65 -10.14 -21.08 4.65
N GLU A 66 -9.40 -21.90 5.40
CA GLU A 66 -10.00 -22.87 6.32
C GLU A 66 -10.61 -22.07 7.48
N PHE A 67 -11.93 -21.98 7.49
CA PHE A 67 -12.78 -21.44 8.55
C PHE A 67 -13.92 -22.42 8.79
#